data_AF-A0A496VUN5-F1
#
_entry.id   AF-A0A496VUN5-F1
#
_cell.length_a   1.000
_cell.length_b   1.000
_cell.length_c   1.000
_cell.angle_alpha   90.00
_cell.angle_beta   90.00
_cell.angle_gamma   90.00
#
_symmetry.space_group_name_H-M   'P 1'
#
loop_
_entity.id
_entity.type
_entity.pdbx_description
1 polymer ?
#
loop_
_entity_poly.entity_id
_entity_poly.type
_entity_poly.pdbx_seq_one_letter_code
_entity_poly.pdbx_strand_id
1 'polypeptide(L)'
;MLTTVWVCPLWAGDYDVMLDASGSMRGFKKETETWQKLLTRLESSARNKYQFGNRHNFKRVDAPLINVRLRDQETYLGEALKDWLTLSKPGDVVIIITDNVADTGDTGGDSGQSQQLFYDLLSKIESPFSHIAIFPLTIPFQGKVYPISRGKGQFYQGHRALSTYAIARTPFYDEDFQTLRRQIEAKIADFDHQYIQIKPFDSQTISGLVGDIKIDPDSTKDANVRFEADEDGIKRLMVRRLRLGHEMKFSFNVNIQSSSSFELQDVELIAKIHLNKAENTRHITMEDNFTTAVNPRRATISPDGLQDIVVSFENKAFSFGDLDFFDKLAFTMRNTMTIQGTIDLEFNASREHMKLSQGILHSWSYEGEASQLDQPNAAVQEKVYQLGELVKSMLPEKTAIQKLHSVPVTLELRYPVGPILTVILAALLLIGFLYWLLTRIQQGKEYILEDDMGHETPVALGLGDKYRHDFGNGESLFSLSYWGLGFWVTTPFQLRSSRFISNGQAIRISDPDTGDEYNWQLREAIRKPVDDYDPDINW
;
A
#
# COMPACT_ATOMS: atom_id res chain seq x y z
N MET A 1 6.45 -15.08 -41.66
CA MET A 1 7.62 -15.96 -41.43
C MET A 1 8.21 -15.60 -40.09
N LEU A 2 7.93 -16.40 -39.06
CA LEU A 2 8.59 -16.32 -37.75
C LEU A 2 9.89 -17.11 -37.88
N THR A 3 11.03 -16.41 -37.99
CA THR A 3 12.33 -17.04 -37.85
C THR A 3 12.55 -17.36 -36.38
N THR A 4 12.25 -18.59 -36.01
CA THR A 4 12.66 -19.18 -34.73
C THR A 4 14.18 -19.24 -34.71
N VAL A 5 14.82 -18.26 -34.07
CA VAL A 5 16.24 -18.32 -33.76
C VAL A 5 16.38 -19.39 -32.69
N TRP A 6 16.89 -20.55 -33.08
CA TRP A 6 17.36 -21.58 -32.17
C TRP A 6 18.57 -21.01 -31.43
N VAL A 7 18.33 -20.45 -30.24
CA VAL A 7 19.39 -20.12 -29.29
C VAL A 7 19.82 -21.44 -28.68
N CYS A 8 21.05 -21.88 -28.97
CA CYS A 8 21.66 -23.01 -28.28
C CYS A 8 21.54 -22.80 -26.76
N PRO A 9 21.21 -23.84 -25.98
CA PRO A 9 21.34 -23.75 -24.53
C PRO A 9 22.82 -23.51 -24.22
N LEU A 10 23.16 -22.28 -23.84
CA LEU A 10 24.42 -21.96 -23.17
C LEU A 10 24.39 -22.74 -21.86
N TRP A 11 25.35 -23.65 -21.70
CA TRP A 11 25.51 -24.36 -20.44
C TRP A 11 25.90 -23.33 -19.39
N ALA A 12 25.08 -23.18 -18.35
CA ALA A 12 25.43 -22.41 -17.16
C ALA A 12 26.71 -22.98 -16.53
N GLY A 13 27.88 -22.46 -16.89
CA GLY A 13 29.15 -22.93 -16.31
C GLY A 13 30.43 -22.53 -17.03
N ASP A 14 30.41 -22.25 -18.34
CA ASP A 14 31.64 -21.94 -19.07
C ASP A 14 31.86 -20.43 -19.18
N TYR A 15 32.93 -19.94 -18.54
CA TYR A 15 33.38 -18.55 -18.63
C TYR A 15 34.84 -18.48 -19.08
N ASP A 16 35.31 -17.31 -19.48
CA ASP A 16 36.74 -17.06 -19.66
C ASP A 16 37.34 -16.50 -18.36
N VAL A 17 38.63 -16.75 -18.09
CA VAL A 17 39.33 -16.15 -16.95
C VAL A 17 40.47 -15.28 -17.44
N MET A 18 40.57 -14.07 -16.91
CA MET A 18 41.65 -13.12 -17.13
C MET A 18 42.42 -12.90 -15.83
N LEU A 19 43.72 -13.18 -15.82
CA LEU A 19 44.59 -12.93 -14.68
C LEU A 19 45.52 -11.75 -14.94
N ASP A 20 45.54 -10.79 -14.02
CA ASP A 20 46.51 -9.71 -14.00
C ASP A 20 47.92 -10.26 -13.74
N ALA A 21 48.83 -9.99 -14.66
CA ALA A 21 50.24 -10.38 -14.63
C ALA A 21 51.15 -9.25 -14.14
N SER A 22 50.59 -8.18 -13.55
CA SER A 22 51.33 -7.11 -12.92
C SER A 22 52.24 -7.58 -11.78
N GLY A 23 53.28 -6.80 -11.50
CA GLY A 23 54.25 -7.09 -10.44
C GLY A 23 53.64 -7.03 -9.03
N SER A 24 52.56 -6.27 -8.85
CA SER A 24 51.84 -6.12 -7.58
C SER A 24 51.12 -7.41 -7.18
N MET A 25 50.77 -8.26 -8.14
CA MET A 25 50.21 -9.59 -7.92
C MET A 25 51.22 -10.62 -7.36
N ARG A 26 52.54 -10.34 -7.42
CA ARG A 26 53.59 -11.29 -7.01
C ARG A 26 53.48 -11.73 -5.56
N GLY A 27 52.99 -10.87 -4.66
CA GLY A 27 52.92 -11.18 -3.25
C GLY A 27 51.92 -12.29 -2.93
N PHE A 28 50.85 -12.43 -3.71
CA PHE A 28 49.90 -13.54 -3.57
C PHE A 28 50.55 -14.88 -3.97
N LYS A 29 51.36 -14.89 -5.03
CA LYS A 29 52.04 -16.10 -5.51
C LYS A 29 53.03 -16.71 -4.51
N LYS A 30 53.57 -15.91 -3.58
CA LYS A 30 54.45 -16.40 -2.51
C LYS A 30 53.71 -17.34 -1.57
N GLU A 31 52.43 -17.08 -1.32
CA GLU A 31 51.52 -17.96 -0.59
C GLU A 31 50.94 -19.02 -1.53
N THR A 32 51.82 -19.93 -1.99
CA THR A 32 51.57 -20.82 -3.12
C THR A 32 50.32 -21.68 -2.95
N GLU A 33 50.08 -22.24 -1.76
CA GLU A 33 48.92 -23.11 -1.51
C GLU A 33 47.60 -22.37 -1.69
N THR A 34 47.44 -21.23 -1.01
CA THR A 34 46.21 -20.43 -1.05
C THR A 34 45.95 -19.84 -2.44
N TRP A 35 47.01 -19.31 -3.07
CA TRP A 35 46.93 -18.76 -4.42
C TRP A 35 46.62 -19.83 -5.47
N GLN A 36 47.26 -21.01 -5.38
CA GLN A 36 46.97 -22.14 -6.25
C GLN A 36 45.54 -22.64 -6.05
N LYS A 37 45.06 -22.72 -4.82
CA LYS A 37 43.69 -23.13 -4.49
C LYS A 37 42.66 -22.20 -5.15
N LEU A 38 42.82 -20.88 -5.00
CA LEU A 38 41.93 -19.88 -5.61
C LEU A 38 41.93 -20.01 -7.14
N LEU A 39 43.11 -19.97 -7.77
CA LEU A 39 43.23 -20.02 -9.23
C LEU A 39 42.73 -21.34 -9.81
N THR A 40 43.03 -22.48 -9.19
CA THR A 40 42.58 -23.80 -9.66
C THR A 40 41.06 -23.90 -9.63
N ARG A 41 40.42 -23.39 -8.56
CA ARG A 41 38.97 -23.40 -8.44
C ARG A 41 38.31 -22.48 -9.46
N LEU A 42 38.80 -21.25 -9.61
CA LEU A 42 38.28 -20.31 -10.59
C LEU A 42 38.57 -20.75 -12.03
N GLU A 43 39.69 -21.40 -12.34
CA GLU A 43 39.97 -21.85 -13.71
C GLU A 43 39.30 -23.18 -14.08
N SER A 44 38.77 -23.94 -13.12
CA SER A 44 38.19 -25.28 -13.35
C SER A 44 37.01 -25.31 -14.34
N SER A 45 36.31 -24.20 -14.50
CA SER A 45 35.21 -24.03 -15.47
C SER A 45 35.55 -23.00 -16.54
N ALA A 46 36.83 -22.67 -16.68
CA ALA A 46 37.28 -21.71 -17.66
C ALA A 46 37.40 -22.36 -19.05
N ARG A 47 36.63 -21.85 -20.01
CA ARG A 47 36.73 -22.23 -21.43
C ARG A 47 38.05 -21.76 -22.03
N ASN A 48 38.40 -20.51 -21.77
CA ASN A 48 39.71 -19.96 -22.11
C ASN A 48 40.30 -19.23 -20.92
N LYS A 49 41.63 -19.22 -20.86
CA LYS A 49 42.40 -18.47 -19.86
C LYS A 49 43.24 -17.44 -20.58
N TYR A 50 43.35 -16.26 -19.99
CA TYR A 50 44.10 -15.15 -20.52
C TYR A 50 44.94 -14.52 -19.41
N GLN A 51 46.04 -13.90 -19.81
CA GLN A 51 46.78 -12.99 -18.95
C GLN A 51 46.77 -11.59 -19.57
N PHE A 52 46.85 -10.57 -18.73
CA PHE A 52 47.02 -9.16 -19.13
C PHE A 52 47.96 -8.45 -18.15
N GLY A 53 48.31 -7.20 -18.42
CA GLY A 53 49.26 -6.43 -17.59
C GLY A 53 49.72 -5.23 -18.39
N ASN A 54 50.87 -5.30 -19.08
CA ASN A 54 51.34 -4.22 -19.96
C ASN A 54 50.45 -4.03 -21.20
N ARG A 55 50.53 -2.83 -21.80
CA ARG A 55 49.89 -2.50 -23.09
C ARG A 55 50.23 -3.57 -24.14
N HIS A 56 49.22 -4.13 -24.80
CA HIS A 56 49.33 -5.21 -25.80
C HIS A 56 49.83 -6.57 -25.27
N ASN A 57 49.89 -6.83 -23.96
CA ASN A 57 50.22 -8.15 -23.41
C ASN A 57 48.98 -9.01 -23.08
N PHE A 58 47.82 -8.65 -23.62
CA PHE A 58 46.65 -9.53 -23.57
C PHE A 58 46.88 -10.75 -24.46
N LYS A 59 46.92 -11.95 -23.86
CA LYS A 59 47.12 -13.20 -24.60
C LYS A 59 46.53 -14.40 -23.89
N ARG A 60 46.21 -15.42 -24.68
CA ARG A 60 45.75 -16.73 -24.20
C ARG A 60 46.85 -17.45 -23.43
N VAL A 61 46.46 -18.18 -22.39
CA VAL A 61 47.32 -19.02 -21.56
C VAL A 61 46.81 -20.45 -21.61
N ASP A 62 47.58 -21.36 -22.21
CA ASP A 62 47.17 -22.77 -22.27
C ASP A 62 47.52 -23.54 -20.97
N ALA A 63 48.58 -23.13 -20.27
CA ALA A 63 48.99 -23.68 -18.98
C ALA A 63 48.07 -23.24 -17.82
N PRO A 64 48.09 -23.94 -16.66
CA PRO A 64 47.42 -23.48 -15.43
C PRO A 64 47.82 -22.05 -15.05
N LEU A 65 46.86 -21.23 -14.60
CA LEU A 65 47.07 -19.80 -14.29
C LEU A 65 48.14 -19.56 -13.22
N ILE A 66 48.36 -20.52 -12.32
CA ILE A 66 49.44 -20.48 -11.32
C ILE A 66 50.84 -20.30 -11.96
N ASN A 67 51.01 -20.73 -13.21
CA ASN A 67 52.26 -20.64 -13.96
C ASN A 67 52.48 -19.28 -14.66
N VAL A 68 51.48 -18.40 -14.67
CA VAL A 68 51.60 -17.05 -15.23
C VAL A 68 52.75 -16.31 -14.53
N ARG A 69 53.56 -15.61 -15.34
CA ARG A 69 54.68 -14.81 -14.86
C ARG A 69 54.17 -13.41 -14.51
N LEU A 70 53.94 -13.19 -13.22
CA LEU A 70 53.51 -11.90 -12.67
C LEU A 70 54.69 -10.92 -12.68
N ARG A 71 54.96 -10.22 -13.80
CA ARG A 71 56.14 -9.33 -13.93
C ARG A 71 55.88 -8.02 -14.66
N ASP A 72 54.67 -7.80 -15.14
CA ASP A 72 54.34 -6.59 -15.87
C ASP A 72 54.40 -5.38 -14.93
N GLN A 73 54.69 -4.21 -15.48
CA GLN A 73 54.94 -3.02 -14.67
C GLN A 73 53.65 -2.26 -14.35
N GLU A 74 52.68 -2.34 -15.25
CA GLU A 74 51.42 -1.59 -15.21
C GLU A 74 50.26 -2.57 -15.47
N THR A 75 49.03 -2.14 -15.18
CA THR A 75 47.80 -2.91 -15.36
C THR A 75 46.90 -2.19 -16.37
N TYR A 76 46.85 -2.69 -17.61
CA TYR A 76 46.03 -2.16 -18.70
C TYR A 76 44.69 -2.91 -18.82
N LEU A 77 43.85 -2.75 -17.80
CA LEU A 77 42.59 -3.49 -17.68
C LEU A 77 41.57 -3.15 -18.78
N GLY A 78 41.48 -1.87 -19.18
CA GLY A 78 40.53 -1.43 -20.20
C GLY A 78 40.83 -1.99 -21.59
N GLU A 79 42.09 -1.97 -22.02
CA GLU A 79 42.53 -2.58 -23.28
C GLU A 79 42.35 -4.09 -23.23
N ALA A 80 42.66 -4.74 -22.11
CA ALA A 80 42.47 -6.18 -21.98
C ALA A 80 41.00 -6.58 -22.12
N LEU A 81 40.07 -5.83 -21.50
CA LEU A 81 38.63 -6.05 -21.65
C LEU A 81 38.17 -5.77 -23.09
N LYS A 82 38.70 -4.72 -23.72
CA LYS A 82 38.42 -4.41 -25.13
C LYS A 82 38.90 -5.50 -26.07
N ASP A 83 40.10 -6.04 -25.85
CA ASP A 83 40.65 -7.14 -26.65
C ASP A 83 39.82 -8.41 -26.45
N TRP A 84 39.41 -8.73 -25.22
CA TRP A 84 38.49 -9.84 -24.95
C TRP A 84 37.15 -9.66 -25.67
N LEU A 85 36.60 -8.44 -25.73
CA LEU A 85 35.37 -8.15 -26.48
C LEU A 85 35.49 -8.48 -27.99
N THR A 86 36.68 -8.35 -28.57
CA THR A 86 36.90 -8.70 -30.00
C THR A 86 36.89 -10.21 -30.25
N LEU A 87 37.22 -11.01 -29.24
CA LEU A 87 37.32 -12.48 -29.33
C LEU A 87 36.06 -13.20 -28.82
N SER A 88 35.38 -12.61 -27.86
CA SER A 88 34.17 -13.18 -27.25
C SER A 88 32.97 -13.15 -28.20
N LYS A 89 31.94 -13.90 -27.86
CA LYS A 89 30.63 -13.94 -28.50
C LYS A 89 29.54 -13.39 -27.56
N PRO A 90 28.41 -12.91 -28.09
CA PRO A 90 27.25 -12.56 -27.27
C PRO A 90 26.87 -13.72 -26.32
N GLY A 91 26.61 -13.42 -25.06
CA GLY A 91 26.36 -14.42 -24.02
C GLY A 91 27.60 -14.97 -23.31
N ASP A 92 28.81 -14.62 -23.75
CA ASP A 92 30.03 -15.01 -23.04
C ASP A 92 30.22 -14.21 -21.75
N VAL A 93 30.87 -14.85 -20.78
CA VAL A 93 31.21 -14.29 -19.47
C VAL A 93 32.73 -14.27 -19.32
N VAL A 94 33.26 -13.24 -18.66
CA VAL A 94 34.64 -13.20 -18.21
C VAL A 94 34.75 -12.97 -16.71
N ILE A 95 35.61 -13.75 -16.06
CA ILE A 95 36.07 -13.53 -14.70
C ILE A 95 37.44 -12.87 -14.74
N ILE A 96 37.58 -11.69 -14.14
CA ILE A 96 38.84 -10.94 -14.12
C ILE A 96 39.39 -10.92 -12.70
N ILE A 97 40.66 -11.28 -12.50
CA ILE A 97 41.33 -11.33 -11.21
C ILE A 97 42.49 -10.32 -11.20
N THR A 98 42.43 -9.33 -10.31
CA THR A 98 43.45 -8.26 -10.18
C THR A 98 43.49 -7.73 -8.73
N ASP A 99 44.61 -7.15 -8.31
CA ASP A 99 44.75 -6.50 -7.01
C ASP A 99 44.16 -5.09 -6.96
N ASN A 100 43.47 -4.71 -8.05
CA ASN A 100 42.60 -3.56 -8.26
C ASN A 100 42.72 -2.44 -7.24
N VAL A 101 43.39 -1.40 -7.68
CA VAL A 101 43.41 -0.09 -7.08
C VAL A 101 42.54 0.77 -7.99
N ALA A 102 41.50 1.44 -7.48
CA ALA A 102 40.75 2.35 -8.31
C ALA A 102 41.68 3.52 -8.71
N ASP A 103 42.21 3.43 -9.92
CA ASP A 103 43.04 4.47 -10.50
C ASP A 103 42.09 5.50 -11.15
N THR A 104 41.78 6.56 -10.42
CA THR A 104 41.12 7.74 -10.99
C THR A 104 42.11 8.37 -11.94
N GLY A 105 41.73 8.63 -13.21
CA GLY A 105 42.64 9.04 -14.31
C GLY A 105 43.58 10.25 -14.07
N ASP A 106 43.49 10.89 -12.91
CA ASP A 106 44.39 11.89 -12.35
C ASP A 106 45.81 11.38 -12.01
N THR A 107 46.06 10.08 -12.04
CA THR A 107 47.41 9.52 -11.84
C THR A 107 48.38 9.85 -12.97
N GLY A 108 47.85 10.28 -14.12
CA GLY A 108 48.62 10.75 -15.27
C GLY A 108 49.34 9.62 -16.00
N GLY A 109 49.17 9.58 -17.33
CA GLY A 109 49.82 8.60 -18.20
C GLY A 109 48.87 7.54 -18.76
N ASP A 110 49.46 6.53 -19.39
CA ASP A 110 48.74 5.56 -20.21
C ASP A 110 47.89 4.57 -19.38
N SER A 111 48.25 4.28 -18.13
CA SER A 111 47.49 3.38 -17.23
C SER A 111 46.18 4.02 -16.76
N GLY A 112 46.18 5.30 -16.40
CA GLY A 112 44.97 6.03 -16.05
C GLY A 112 43.98 6.11 -17.22
N GLN A 113 44.48 6.24 -18.46
CA GLN A 113 43.64 6.18 -19.67
C GLN A 113 43.04 4.79 -19.88
N SER A 114 43.79 3.72 -19.60
CA SER A 114 43.29 2.35 -19.62
C SER A 114 42.14 2.15 -18.62
N GLN A 115 42.31 2.66 -17.41
CA GLN A 115 41.29 2.53 -16.37
C GLN A 115 40.03 3.33 -16.71
N GLN A 116 40.18 4.54 -17.27
CA GLN A 116 39.04 5.30 -17.78
C GLN A 116 38.32 4.55 -18.91
N LEU A 117 39.07 3.93 -19.85
CA LEU A 117 38.48 3.09 -20.90
C LEU A 117 37.68 1.91 -20.32
N PHE A 118 38.19 1.28 -19.25
CA PHE A 118 37.45 0.23 -18.54
C PHE A 118 36.11 0.76 -18.02
N TYR A 119 36.09 1.89 -17.31
CA TYR A 119 34.84 2.48 -16.82
C TYR A 119 33.90 2.89 -17.96
N ASP A 120 34.40 3.51 -19.02
CA ASP A 120 33.62 3.93 -20.18
C ASP A 120 32.93 2.76 -20.91
N LEU A 121 33.54 1.57 -20.89
CA LEU A 121 32.95 0.36 -21.46
C LEU A 121 31.80 -0.18 -20.57
N LEU A 122 31.94 -0.03 -19.25
CA LEU A 122 30.99 -0.57 -18.26
C LEU A 122 29.81 0.37 -17.98
N SER A 123 30.02 1.69 -17.93
CA SER A 123 29.02 2.65 -17.43
C SER A 123 27.91 3.01 -18.43
N LYS A 124 28.15 2.84 -19.73
CA LYS A 124 27.18 3.25 -20.78
C LYS A 124 25.85 2.49 -20.67
N ILE A 125 24.73 3.19 -20.98
CA ILE A 125 23.40 2.58 -21.08
C ILE A 125 23.40 1.50 -22.17
N GLU A 126 23.98 1.80 -23.32
CA GLU A 126 24.20 0.86 -24.43
C GLU A 126 25.51 0.06 -24.26
N SER A 127 25.92 -0.20 -23.02
CA SER A 127 27.12 -1.01 -22.76
C SER A 127 26.99 -2.39 -23.41
N PRO A 128 28.09 -2.95 -23.96
CA PRO A 128 28.09 -4.32 -24.48
C PRO A 128 27.90 -5.38 -23.38
N PHE A 129 27.80 -4.96 -22.11
CA PHE A 129 27.63 -5.81 -20.95
C PHE A 129 26.25 -5.64 -20.31
N SER A 130 25.59 -6.76 -20.06
CA SER A 130 24.27 -6.80 -19.41
C SER A 130 24.37 -7.02 -17.90
N HIS A 131 25.41 -7.72 -17.44
CA HIS A 131 25.62 -8.06 -16.04
C HIS A 131 27.05 -7.78 -15.62
N ILE A 132 27.21 -7.23 -14.42
CA ILE A 132 28.49 -6.86 -13.83
C ILE A 132 28.36 -7.11 -12.32
N ALA A 133 29.31 -7.84 -11.76
CA ALA A 133 29.46 -7.99 -10.32
C ALA A 133 30.93 -7.96 -9.91
N ILE A 134 31.18 -7.57 -8.67
CA ILE A 134 32.50 -7.60 -8.02
C ILE A 134 32.40 -8.51 -6.80
N PHE A 135 33.43 -9.34 -6.66
CA PHE A 135 33.71 -10.18 -5.50
C PHE A 135 35.07 -9.73 -4.94
N PRO A 136 35.12 -8.68 -4.10
CA PRO A 136 36.33 -8.41 -3.34
C PRO A 136 36.61 -9.59 -2.40
N LEU A 137 37.88 -10.00 -2.33
CA LEU A 137 38.38 -11.12 -1.53
C LEU A 137 39.56 -10.64 -0.70
N THR A 138 39.73 -11.19 0.50
CA THR A 138 40.92 -10.96 1.32
C THR A 138 41.71 -12.25 1.45
N ILE A 139 42.95 -12.27 0.97
CA ILE A 139 43.80 -13.47 0.98
C ILE A 139 45.23 -13.17 1.47
N PRO A 140 45.97 -14.17 1.97
CA PRO A 140 47.37 -14.01 2.38
C PRO A 140 48.25 -13.43 1.27
N PHE A 141 49.14 -12.52 1.66
CA PHE A 141 50.04 -11.78 0.79
C PHE A 141 51.42 -11.64 1.44
N GLN A 142 52.47 -11.90 0.66
CA GLN A 142 53.84 -11.69 1.06
C GLN A 142 54.66 -11.10 -0.10
N GLY A 143 54.77 -9.77 -0.16
CA GLY A 143 55.39 -9.12 -1.32
C GLY A 143 55.56 -7.63 -1.19
N LYS A 144 55.83 -6.96 -2.31
CA LYS A 144 55.91 -5.50 -2.35
C LYS A 144 54.54 -4.91 -2.69
N VAL A 145 54.11 -3.94 -1.90
CA VAL A 145 52.99 -3.04 -2.21
C VAL A 145 53.55 -1.79 -2.85
N TYR A 146 52.90 -1.30 -3.89
CA TYR A 146 53.43 -0.22 -4.73
C TYR A 146 52.57 1.03 -4.55
N PRO A 147 53.19 2.22 -4.55
CA PRO A 147 52.43 3.46 -4.62
C PRO A 147 51.73 3.56 -5.98
N ILE A 148 50.60 4.27 -6.01
CA ILE A 148 49.93 4.64 -7.26
C ILE A 148 50.88 5.45 -8.15
N SER A 149 51.62 6.40 -7.57
CA SER A 149 52.67 7.13 -8.27
C SER A 149 53.90 6.24 -8.46
N ARG A 150 54.62 6.39 -9.58
CA ARG A 150 55.84 5.61 -9.86
C ARG A 150 56.82 5.69 -8.68
N GLY A 151 57.12 4.55 -8.05
CA GLY A 151 57.94 4.54 -6.84
C GLY A 151 58.48 3.16 -6.46
N LYS A 152 59.30 3.15 -5.39
CA LYS A 152 59.81 1.89 -4.80
C LYS A 152 58.76 1.34 -3.86
N GLY A 153 58.19 0.18 -4.19
CA GLY A 153 57.26 -0.49 -3.30
C GLY A 153 57.91 -0.97 -2.00
N GLN A 154 57.13 -0.95 -0.91
CA GLN A 154 57.54 -1.41 0.41
C GLN A 154 57.10 -2.86 0.63
N PHE A 155 57.82 -3.61 1.45
CA PHE A 155 57.47 -5.00 1.73
C PHE A 155 56.34 -5.06 2.75
N TYR A 156 55.34 -5.89 2.47
CA TYR A 156 54.20 -6.17 3.34
C TYR A 156 53.97 -7.68 3.41
N GLN A 157 53.67 -8.16 4.62
CA GLN A 157 53.26 -9.53 4.90
C GLN A 157 52.02 -9.49 5.79
N GLY A 158 50.94 -10.12 5.33
CA GLY A 158 49.64 -10.11 5.99
C GLY A 158 48.56 -10.56 5.02
N HIS A 159 47.36 -9.99 5.13
CA HIS A 159 46.30 -10.20 4.13
C HIS A 159 46.17 -8.99 3.23
N ARG A 160 45.84 -9.21 1.96
CA ARG A 160 45.62 -8.14 1.00
C ARG A 160 44.35 -8.39 0.21
N ALA A 161 43.63 -7.31 -0.06
CA ALA A 161 42.45 -7.34 -0.90
C ALA A 161 42.82 -7.69 -2.36
N LEU A 162 41.92 -8.43 -2.99
CA LEU A 162 41.94 -8.83 -4.39
C LEU A 162 40.54 -8.58 -4.95
N SER A 163 40.44 -7.93 -6.10
CA SER A 163 39.15 -7.79 -6.78
C SER A 163 38.97 -8.87 -7.84
N THR A 164 37.84 -9.57 -7.75
CA THR A 164 37.40 -10.51 -8.77
C THR A 164 36.13 -9.97 -9.43
N TYR A 165 36.16 -9.71 -10.73
CA TYR A 165 35.01 -9.25 -11.49
C TYR A 165 34.33 -10.42 -12.19
N ALA A 166 33.01 -10.40 -12.30
CA ALA A 166 32.25 -11.23 -13.24
C ALA A 166 31.47 -10.32 -14.18
N ILE A 167 31.76 -10.39 -15.47
CA ILE A 167 31.21 -9.49 -16.49
C ILE A 167 30.62 -10.34 -17.62
N ALA A 168 29.32 -10.17 -17.89
CA ALA A 168 28.61 -10.91 -18.93
C ALA A 168 28.27 -10.03 -20.13
N ARG A 169 28.60 -10.50 -21.33
CA ARG A 169 28.32 -9.81 -22.59
C ARG A 169 26.85 -10.00 -22.99
N THR A 170 26.21 -8.92 -23.42
CA THR A 170 24.81 -8.92 -23.90
C THR A 170 24.64 -9.80 -25.15
N PRO A 171 23.54 -10.57 -25.28
CA PRO A 171 22.50 -10.80 -24.27
C PRO A 171 22.92 -11.89 -23.27
N PHE A 172 22.55 -11.72 -22.01
CA PHE A 172 22.72 -12.73 -20.95
C PHE A 172 21.50 -12.68 -20.04
N TYR A 173 21.04 -13.84 -19.53
CA TYR A 173 19.82 -13.93 -18.73
C TYR A 173 20.12 -13.84 -17.23
N ASP A 174 19.18 -13.26 -16.50
CA ASP A 174 19.24 -13.03 -15.06
C ASP A 174 19.47 -14.31 -14.24
N GLU A 175 18.71 -15.36 -14.55
CA GLU A 175 18.77 -16.66 -13.85
C GLU A 175 20.11 -17.37 -14.05
N ASP A 176 20.67 -17.27 -15.25
CA ASP A 176 21.99 -17.81 -15.57
C ASP A 176 23.09 -17.06 -14.80
N PHE A 177 22.94 -15.74 -14.63
CA PHE A 177 23.92 -14.94 -13.89
C PHE A 177 23.86 -15.23 -12.38
N GLN A 178 22.68 -15.47 -11.82
CA GLN A 178 22.56 -15.94 -10.44
C GLN A 178 23.13 -17.34 -10.25
N THR A 179 23.01 -18.21 -11.25
CA THR A 179 23.65 -19.53 -11.24
C THR A 179 25.17 -19.40 -11.25
N LEU A 180 25.72 -18.57 -12.13
CA LEU A 180 27.15 -18.24 -12.17
C LEU A 180 27.63 -17.64 -10.85
N ARG A 181 26.91 -16.67 -10.28
CA ARG A 181 27.22 -16.06 -8.98
C ARG A 181 27.38 -17.13 -7.90
N ARG A 182 26.38 -18.01 -7.74
CA ARG A 182 26.44 -19.09 -6.74
C ARG A 182 27.62 -20.04 -6.98
N GLN A 183 27.95 -20.32 -8.25
CA GLN A 183 29.13 -21.12 -8.59
C GLN A 183 30.43 -20.42 -8.19
N ILE A 184 30.55 -19.10 -8.41
CA ILE A 184 31.72 -18.31 -7.99
C ILE A 184 31.81 -18.28 -6.46
N GLU A 185 30.73 -17.91 -5.76
CA GLU A 185 30.64 -17.89 -4.29
C GLU A 185 31.04 -19.25 -3.69
N ALA A 186 30.55 -20.36 -4.24
CA ALA A 186 30.95 -21.70 -3.79
C ALA A 186 32.45 -21.98 -4.00
N LYS A 187 33.06 -21.46 -5.06
CA LYS A 187 34.51 -21.64 -5.34
C LYS A 187 35.37 -20.81 -4.38
N ILE A 188 34.88 -19.66 -3.93
CA ILE A 188 35.59 -18.72 -3.05
C ILE A 188 35.14 -18.79 -1.58
N ALA A 189 34.24 -19.71 -1.22
CA ALA A 189 33.63 -19.77 0.11
C ALA A 189 34.62 -19.90 1.28
N ASP A 190 35.83 -20.39 1.03
CA ASP A 190 36.90 -20.51 2.04
C ASP A 190 37.66 -19.19 2.29
N PHE A 191 37.35 -18.14 1.52
CA PHE A 191 37.96 -16.82 1.63
C PHE A 191 36.94 -15.82 2.17
N ASP A 192 37.42 -14.86 2.95
CA ASP A 192 36.60 -13.70 3.30
C ASP A 192 36.28 -12.93 2.02
N HIS A 193 35.00 -12.73 1.76
CA HIS A 193 34.51 -12.12 0.53
C HIS A 193 33.17 -11.41 0.72
N GLN A 194 32.91 -10.46 -0.18
CA GLN A 194 31.62 -9.82 -0.33
C GLN A 194 31.13 -9.95 -1.78
N TYR A 195 29.82 -9.97 -1.97
CA TYR A 195 29.22 -9.86 -3.29
C TYR A 195 28.65 -8.45 -3.49
N ILE A 196 28.99 -7.81 -4.60
CA ILE A 196 28.48 -6.50 -5.01
C ILE A 196 27.99 -6.60 -6.45
N GLN A 197 26.66 -6.60 -6.64
CA GLN A 197 26.05 -6.60 -7.97
C GLN A 197 25.87 -5.18 -8.50
N ILE A 198 26.41 -4.88 -9.67
CA ILE A 198 26.35 -3.55 -10.30
C ILE A 198 25.34 -3.52 -11.45
N LYS A 199 25.21 -4.61 -12.23
CA LYS A 199 24.23 -4.76 -13.31
C LYS A 199 23.55 -6.14 -13.27
N PRO A 200 22.31 -6.28 -13.80
CA PRO A 200 21.48 -5.27 -14.46
C PRO A 200 20.89 -4.26 -13.46
N PHE A 201 20.34 -3.16 -13.97
CA PHE A 201 19.68 -2.16 -13.12
C PHE A 201 18.18 -2.38 -12.98
N ASP A 202 17.57 -2.95 -14.00
CA ASP A 202 16.13 -3.17 -14.07
C ASP A 202 15.92 -4.67 -14.35
N SER A 203 15.53 -5.42 -13.32
CA SER A 203 15.12 -6.81 -13.47
C SER A 203 14.03 -7.16 -12.46
N GLN A 204 13.11 -8.03 -12.89
CA GLN A 204 11.98 -8.48 -12.08
C GLN A 204 12.27 -9.78 -11.31
N THR A 205 13.37 -10.47 -11.65
CA THR A 205 13.68 -11.82 -11.14
C THR A 205 14.85 -11.84 -10.18
N ILE A 206 15.74 -10.83 -10.21
CA ILE A 206 16.89 -10.76 -9.31
C ILE A 206 16.56 -9.85 -8.12
N SER A 207 16.56 -10.44 -6.92
CA SER A 207 16.52 -9.68 -5.67
C SER A 207 17.89 -9.08 -5.34
N GLY A 208 17.93 -7.86 -4.83
CA GLY A 208 19.15 -7.20 -4.35
C GLY A 208 19.99 -6.50 -5.42
N LEU A 209 19.39 -6.22 -6.57
CA LEU A 209 19.97 -5.35 -7.59
C LEU A 209 20.12 -3.91 -7.11
N VAL A 210 20.99 -3.16 -7.76
CA VAL A 210 21.16 -1.72 -7.59
C VAL A 210 19.81 -0.98 -7.50
N GLY A 211 19.43 -0.57 -6.29
CA GLY A 211 18.19 0.15 -6.04
C GLY A 211 16.93 -0.69 -5.82
N ASP A 212 17.07 -2.01 -5.64
CA ASP A 212 15.99 -2.89 -5.22
C ASP A 212 15.55 -2.56 -3.80
N ILE A 213 14.26 -2.25 -3.62
CA ILE A 213 13.67 -1.85 -2.34
C ILE A 213 12.74 -2.94 -1.84
N LYS A 214 12.98 -3.44 -0.62
CA LYS A 214 12.04 -4.26 0.14
C LYS A 214 11.11 -3.35 0.93
N ILE A 215 9.84 -3.71 0.93
CA ILE A 215 8.75 -2.96 1.53
C ILE A 215 7.99 -3.93 2.45
N ASP A 216 7.99 -3.67 3.75
CA ASP A 216 7.21 -4.44 4.73
C ASP A 216 6.25 -3.51 5.47
N PRO A 217 4.94 -3.72 5.34
CA PRO A 217 3.98 -3.02 6.18
C PRO A 217 3.97 -3.58 7.60
N ASP A 218 4.69 -2.96 8.53
CA ASP A 218 4.92 -3.51 9.88
C ASP A 218 4.10 -2.88 11.00
N SER A 219 3.35 -1.80 10.76
CA SER A 219 2.44 -1.27 11.78
C SER A 219 1.47 -0.27 11.18
N THR A 220 0.37 -0.04 11.89
CA THR A 220 -0.56 1.05 11.60
C THR A 220 -0.68 1.90 12.86
N LYS A 221 -0.49 3.22 12.71
CA LYS A 221 -0.67 4.18 13.82
C LYS A 221 -2.14 4.56 14.01
N ASP A 222 -2.97 4.33 13.01
CA ASP A 222 -4.40 4.53 13.06
C ASP A 222 -5.11 3.26 13.54
N ALA A 223 -5.92 3.39 14.61
CA ALA A 223 -6.68 2.28 15.18
C ALA A 223 -7.68 1.64 14.19
N ASN A 224 -8.03 2.37 13.14
CA ASN A 224 -8.99 1.97 12.12
C ASN A 224 -8.34 1.30 10.90
N VAL A 225 -7.02 1.30 10.78
CA VAL A 225 -6.29 0.75 9.65
C VAL A 225 -5.58 -0.52 10.07
N ARG A 226 -5.68 -1.61 9.30
CA ARG A 226 -5.00 -2.88 9.58
C ARG A 226 -4.65 -3.62 8.29
N PHE A 227 -3.57 -4.37 8.31
CA PHE A 227 -3.28 -5.35 7.25
C PHE A 227 -3.96 -6.68 7.58
N GLU A 228 -4.72 -7.22 6.65
CA GLU A 228 -5.39 -8.51 6.76
C GLU A 228 -4.96 -9.37 5.57
N ALA A 229 -4.58 -10.63 5.81
CA ALA A 229 -4.32 -11.57 4.74
C ALA A 229 -5.64 -12.16 4.23
N ASP A 230 -5.82 -12.25 2.92
CA ASP A 230 -6.92 -13.01 2.33
C ASP A 230 -6.66 -14.53 2.39
N GLU A 231 -7.64 -15.31 1.91
CA GLU A 231 -7.56 -16.79 1.89
C GLU A 231 -6.37 -17.31 1.06
N ASP A 232 -5.88 -16.51 0.10
CA ASP A 232 -4.73 -16.81 -0.74
C ASP A 232 -3.40 -16.33 -0.13
N GLY A 233 -3.44 -15.75 1.08
CA GLY A 233 -2.27 -15.24 1.81
C GLY A 233 -1.77 -13.86 1.37
N ILE A 234 -2.50 -13.16 0.49
CA ILE A 234 -2.15 -11.82 0.03
C ILE A 234 -2.57 -10.81 1.11
N LYS A 235 -1.59 -10.04 1.62
CA LYS A 235 -1.85 -8.95 2.57
C LYS A 235 -2.60 -7.81 1.87
N ARG A 236 -3.77 -7.44 2.38
CA ARG A 236 -4.59 -6.30 1.95
C ARG A 236 -4.69 -5.27 3.06
N LEU A 237 -4.72 -3.99 2.71
CA LEU A 237 -4.96 -2.91 3.66
C LEU A 237 -6.46 -2.72 3.88
N MET A 238 -6.93 -2.98 5.09
CA MET A 238 -8.32 -2.75 5.50
C MET A 238 -8.41 -1.45 6.30
N VAL A 239 -9.20 -0.50 5.81
CA VAL A 239 -9.53 0.77 6.50
C VAL A 239 -10.98 0.71 6.96
N ARG A 240 -11.19 0.66 8.28
CA ARG A 240 -12.50 0.49 8.90
C ARG A 240 -13.06 1.79 9.44
N ARG A 241 -14.35 1.75 9.82
CA ARG A 241 -15.02 2.81 10.59
C ARG A 241 -15.04 4.18 9.93
N LEU A 242 -14.77 4.27 8.62
CA LEU A 242 -15.01 5.47 7.85
C LEU A 242 -16.51 5.73 7.83
N ARG A 243 -16.94 7.00 7.77
CA ARG A 243 -18.37 7.36 7.79
C ARG A 243 -18.73 8.09 6.53
N LEU A 244 -19.85 7.70 5.92
CA LEU A 244 -20.38 8.40 4.77
C LEU A 244 -20.83 9.82 5.18
N GLY A 245 -20.61 10.81 4.31
CA GLY A 245 -20.87 12.22 4.62
C GLY A 245 -19.82 12.90 5.53
N HIS A 246 -18.76 12.20 5.93
CA HIS A 246 -17.64 12.76 6.69
C HIS A 246 -16.35 12.70 5.86
N GLU A 247 -15.46 13.65 6.13
CA GLU A 247 -14.11 13.65 5.59
C GLU A 247 -13.38 12.35 5.93
N MET A 248 -12.68 11.78 4.95
CA MET A 248 -11.91 10.55 5.15
C MET A 248 -10.46 10.90 5.40
N LYS A 249 -9.92 10.39 6.50
CA LYS A 249 -8.49 10.45 6.82
C LYS A 249 -8.05 9.09 7.32
N PHE A 250 -6.94 8.59 6.81
CA PHE A 250 -6.29 7.40 7.32
C PHE A 250 -4.81 7.41 6.99
N SER A 251 -4.02 6.70 7.80
CA SER A 251 -2.59 6.54 7.56
C SER A 251 -2.08 5.15 7.94
N PHE A 252 -1.00 4.74 7.30
CA PHE A 252 -0.28 3.50 7.61
C PHE A 252 1.21 3.71 7.50
N ASN A 253 1.97 2.84 8.15
CA ASN A 253 3.41 2.84 8.08
C ASN A 253 3.90 1.76 7.12
N VAL A 254 5.03 2.07 6.50
CA VAL A 254 5.73 1.17 5.60
C VAL A 254 7.20 1.19 5.99
N ASN A 255 7.73 0.03 6.36
CA ASN A 255 9.15 -0.14 6.58
C ASN A 255 9.83 -0.46 5.26
N ILE A 256 10.86 0.30 4.95
CA ILE A 256 11.52 0.29 3.65
C ILE A 256 13.01 0.07 3.85
N GLN A 257 13.59 -0.84 3.06
CA GLN A 257 15.00 -1.20 3.12
C GLN A 257 15.54 -1.45 1.72
N SER A 258 16.79 -1.07 1.45
CA SER A 258 17.46 -1.52 0.24
C SER A 258 17.77 -3.01 0.38
N SER A 259 17.41 -3.80 -0.61
CA SER A 259 17.78 -5.23 -0.68
C SER A 259 19.18 -5.42 -1.28
N SER A 260 19.81 -4.33 -1.69
CA SER A 260 21.07 -4.31 -2.45
C SER A 260 22.25 -3.83 -1.61
N SER A 261 23.46 -3.93 -2.15
CA SER A 261 24.67 -3.35 -1.56
C SER A 261 24.68 -1.81 -1.50
N PHE A 262 23.63 -1.13 -1.97
CA PHE A 262 23.61 0.30 -2.24
C PHE A 262 22.65 1.06 -1.32
N GLU A 263 23.12 2.21 -0.87
CA GLU A 263 22.31 3.26 -0.28
C GLU A 263 21.78 4.17 -1.40
N LEU A 264 20.47 4.44 -1.34
CA LEU A 264 19.78 5.38 -2.21
C LEU A 264 19.53 6.66 -1.43
N GLN A 265 20.19 7.76 -1.80
CA GLN A 265 19.99 9.06 -1.16
C GLN A 265 18.89 9.86 -1.89
N ASP A 266 18.19 10.73 -1.16
CA ASP A 266 17.18 11.65 -1.70
C ASP A 266 16.08 10.98 -2.54
N VAL A 267 15.66 9.77 -2.16
CA VAL A 267 14.57 9.05 -2.85
C VAL A 267 13.27 9.80 -2.63
N GLU A 268 12.66 10.28 -3.71
CA GLU A 268 11.33 10.88 -3.67
C GLU A 268 10.26 9.79 -3.64
N LEU A 269 9.34 9.94 -2.69
CA LEU A 269 8.30 8.98 -2.39
C LEU A 269 6.95 9.59 -2.74
N ILE A 270 6.21 8.89 -3.60
CA ILE A 270 4.89 9.32 -4.06
C ILE A 270 3.92 8.18 -3.79
N ALA A 271 2.75 8.50 -3.25
CA ALA A 271 1.71 7.53 -3.02
C ALA A 271 0.40 7.99 -3.68
N LYS A 272 -0.27 7.06 -4.35
CA LYS A 272 -1.55 7.29 -5.04
C LYS A 272 -2.52 6.19 -4.64
N ILE A 273 -3.80 6.52 -4.62
CA ILE A 273 -4.88 5.55 -4.38
C ILE A 273 -5.81 5.53 -5.59
N HIS A 274 -6.05 4.33 -6.10
CA HIS A 274 -6.90 4.06 -7.24
C HIS A 274 -8.07 3.20 -6.77
N LEU A 275 -9.27 3.78 -6.71
CA LEU A 275 -10.47 3.06 -6.29
C LEU A 275 -11.15 2.39 -7.48
N ASN A 276 -11.58 1.14 -7.32
CA ASN A 276 -12.35 0.43 -8.34
C ASN A 276 -13.81 0.92 -8.32
N LYS A 277 -14.13 1.80 -9.27
CA LYS A 277 -15.44 2.42 -9.41
C LYS A 277 -16.49 1.49 -10.01
N ALA A 278 -16.10 0.52 -10.82
CA ALA A 278 -17.04 -0.26 -11.63
C ALA A 278 -18.03 -1.07 -10.77
N GLU A 279 -17.64 -1.43 -9.54
CA GLU A 279 -18.47 -2.19 -8.62
C GLU A 279 -19.38 -1.32 -7.73
N ASN A 280 -19.13 -0.01 -7.62
CA ASN A 280 -19.73 0.85 -6.57
C ASN A 280 -20.41 2.13 -7.09
N THR A 281 -20.37 2.42 -8.39
CA THR A 281 -20.89 3.66 -9.01
C THR A 281 -22.40 3.85 -8.95
N ARG A 282 -23.19 2.81 -8.71
CA ARG A 282 -24.66 2.96 -8.56
C ARG A 282 -25.06 3.70 -7.27
N HIS A 283 -24.20 3.71 -6.25
CA HIS A 283 -24.62 4.08 -4.89
C HIS A 283 -23.83 5.23 -4.26
N ILE A 284 -22.65 5.59 -4.80
CA ILE A 284 -21.79 6.63 -4.23
C ILE A 284 -21.32 7.58 -5.32
N THR A 285 -21.44 8.88 -5.06
CA THR A 285 -20.74 9.91 -5.81
C THR A 285 -19.38 10.14 -5.15
N MET A 286 -18.30 9.78 -5.84
CA MET A 286 -16.94 9.93 -5.34
C MET A 286 -16.26 11.10 -6.06
N GLU A 287 -15.82 12.10 -5.30
CA GLU A 287 -14.75 12.98 -5.76
C GLU A 287 -13.44 12.21 -5.57
N ASP A 288 -12.77 11.91 -6.68
CA ASP A 288 -11.56 11.07 -6.74
C ASP A 288 -10.27 11.78 -6.33
N ASN A 289 -10.38 12.88 -5.59
CA ASN A 289 -9.26 13.76 -5.30
C ASN A 289 -8.72 13.48 -3.90
N PHE A 290 -8.19 12.28 -3.68
CA PHE A 290 -7.40 12.01 -2.48
C PHE A 290 -6.15 12.89 -2.50
N THR A 291 -6.00 13.71 -1.47
CA THR A 291 -4.76 14.38 -1.13
C THR A 291 -3.88 13.39 -0.38
N THR A 292 -2.66 13.18 -0.87
CA THR A 292 -1.70 12.27 -0.24
C THR A 292 -0.57 13.06 0.43
N ALA A 293 -0.16 12.61 1.61
CA ALA A 293 1.03 13.08 2.28
C ALA A 293 1.93 11.87 2.65
N VAL A 294 3.20 11.95 2.27
CA VAL A 294 4.22 10.94 2.60
C VAL A 294 5.27 11.60 3.50
N ASN A 295 5.55 10.99 4.66
CA ASN A 295 6.50 11.52 5.63
C ASN A 295 7.52 10.44 6.08
N PRO A 296 8.82 10.64 5.85
CA PRO A 296 9.41 11.76 5.09
C PRO A 296 9.09 11.65 3.58
N ARG A 297 8.96 12.78 2.87
CA ARG A 297 8.76 12.78 1.40
C ARG A 297 10.02 12.39 0.63
N ARG A 298 11.18 12.73 1.19
CA ARG A 298 12.49 12.32 0.70
C ARG A 298 13.21 11.56 1.79
N ALA A 299 13.77 10.41 1.46
CA ALA A 299 14.45 9.57 2.41
C ALA A 299 15.74 9.00 1.84
N THR A 300 16.66 8.68 2.75
CA THR A 300 17.80 7.81 2.44
C THR A 300 17.40 6.37 2.76
N ILE A 301 17.43 5.50 1.76
CA ILE A 301 17.09 4.08 1.91
C ILE A 301 18.39 3.29 1.85
N SER A 302 18.75 2.64 2.96
CA SER A 302 20.01 1.89 3.13
C SER A 302 19.71 0.39 3.32
N PRO A 303 20.65 -0.51 2.99
CA PRO A 303 20.54 -1.90 3.40
C PRO A 303 20.84 -2.10 4.88
N ASP A 304 21.55 -1.15 5.51
CA ASP A 304 22.01 -1.28 6.89
C ASP A 304 20.92 -0.92 7.92
N GLY A 305 19.76 -0.40 7.49
CA GLY A 305 18.69 0.03 8.38
C GLY A 305 17.31 0.13 7.74
N LEU A 306 16.28 -0.03 8.57
CA LEU A 306 14.88 0.15 8.16
C LEU A 306 14.50 1.63 8.22
N GLN A 307 13.89 2.11 7.15
CA GLN A 307 13.29 3.43 7.08
C GLN A 307 11.77 3.32 7.26
N ASP A 308 11.23 3.85 8.37
CA ASP A 308 9.78 3.98 8.57
C ASP A 308 9.25 5.16 7.74
N ILE A 309 8.21 4.91 6.97
CA ILE A 309 7.54 5.90 6.12
C ILE A 309 6.06 5.89 6.43
N VAL A 310 5.54 7.06 6.83
CA VAL A 310 4.11 7.25 7.10
C VAL A 310 3.44 7.76 5.83
N VAL A 311 2.49 6.99 5.32
CA VAL A 311 1.66 7.35 4.17
C VAL A 311 0.27 7.72 4.69
N SER A 312 -0.18 8.93 4.38
CA SER A 312 -1.48 9.46 4.82
C SER A 312 -2.31 9.89 3.63
N PHE A 313 -3.59 9.56 3.66
CA PHE A 313 -4.56 9.91 2.64
C PHE A 313 -5.71 10.71 3.26
N GLU A 314 -6.10 11.78 2.58
CA GLU A 314 -7.22 12.64 2.96
C GLU A 314 -8.12 12.89 1.75
N ASN A 315 -9.43 12.79 1.92
CA ASN A 315 -10.39 13.14 0.87
C ASN A 315 -11.65 13.72 1.46
N LYS A 316 -12.33 14.54 0.66
CA LYS A 316 -13.66 15.06 1.00
C LYS A 316 -14.63 13.91 1.25
N ALA A 317 -15.72 14.26 1.93
CA ALA A 317 -16.78 13.33 2.22
C ALA A 317 -17.35 12.69 0.96
N PHE A 318 -17.40 11.36 0.95
CA PHE A 318 -18.23 10.65 -0.01
C PHE A 318 -19.70 10.91 0.27
N SER A 319 -20.44 11.21 -0.79
CA SER A 319 -21.86 11.46 -0.75
C SER A 319 -22.61 10.36 -1.48
N PHE A 320 -23.92 10.27 -1.20
CA PHE A 320 -24.79 9.40 -1.97
C PHE A 320 -24.91 9.90 -3.41
N GLY A 321 -25.00 8.95 -4.34
CA GLY A 321 -25.65 9.22 -5.61
C GLY A 321 -27.16 9.41 -5.43
N ASP A 322 -27.88 9.63 -6.53
CA ASP A 322 -29.34 9.60 -6.52
C ASP A 322 -29.82 8.18 -6.18
N LEU A 323 -30.14 7.98 -4.90
CA LEU A 323 -30.66 6.72 -4.37
C LEU A 323 -32.10 6.89 -3.89
N ASP A 324 -32.92 5.90 -4.25
CA ASP A 324 -34.29 5.77 -3.80
C ASP A 324 -34.36 5.45 -2.30
N PHE A 325 -35.50 5.75 -1.69
CA PHE A 325 -35.72 5.59 -0.24
C PHE A 325 -35.47 4.16 0.24
N PHE A 326 -35.89 3.14 -0.53
CA PHE A 326 -35.72 1.74 -0.15
C PHE A 326 -34.25 1.29 -0.20
N ASP A 327 -33.45 1.81 -1.13
CA ASP A 327 -32.01 1.53 -1.17
C ASP A 327 -31.32 2.14 0.04
N LYS A 328 -31.63 3.41 0.36
CA LYS A 328 -31.13 4.06 1.57
C LYS A 328 -31.49 3.28 2.84
N LEU A 329 -32.71 2.74 2.91
CA LEU A 329 -33.16 1.90 4.03
C LEU A 329 -32.41 0.57 4.08
N ALA A 330 -32.25 -0.13 2.94
CA ALA A 330 -31.56 -1.40 2.83
C ALA A 330 -30.08 -1.29 3.21
N PHE A 331 -29.40 -0.24 2.76
CA PHE A 331 -28.02 0.01 3.14
C PHE A 331 -27.87 0.36 4.63
N THR A 332 -28.84 1.07 5.19
CA THR A 332 -28.86 1.36 6.63
C THR A 332 -29.01 0.09 7.46
N MET A 333 -29.81 -0.88 7.01
CA MET A 333 -29.91 -2.20 7.65
C MET A 333 -28.61 -3.00 7.55
N ARG A 334 -27.86 -2.86 6.45
CA ARG A 334 -26.53 -3.49 6.28
C ARG A 334 -25.42 -2.81 7.09
N ASN A 335 -25.63 -1.57 7.56
CA ASN A 335 -24.72 -0.72 8.34
C ASN A 335 -23.37 -0.36 7.69
N THR A 336 -22.85 -1.18 6.78
CA THR A 336 -21.53 -1.02 6.17
C THR A 336 -21.56 -1.28 4.66
N MET A 337 -20.72 -0.56 3.93
CA MET A 337 -20.42 -0.77 2.52
C MET A 337 -18.90 -0.77 2.33
N THR A 338 -18.40 -1.62 1.42
CA THR A 338 -16.97 -1.74 1.14
C THR A 338 -16.64 -1.21 -0.24
N ILE A 339 -15.57 -0.42 -0.35
CA ILE A 339 -14.99 0.01 -1.62
C ILE A 339 -13.61 -0.62 -1.75
N GLN A 340 -13.35 -1.25 -2.88
CA GLN A 340 -12.05 -1.85 -3.17
C GLN A 340 -11.22 -0.93 -4.05
N GLY A 341 -9.91 -1.07 -3.96
CA GLY A 341 -8.95 -0.34 -4.79
C GLY A 341 -7.53 -0.84 -4.60
N THR A 342 -6.58 -0.03 -5.08
CA THR A 342 -5.15 -0.27 -4.99
C THR A 342 -4.45 1.01 -4.53
N ILE A 343 -3.49 0.89 -3.64
CA ILE A 343 -2.55 1.96 -3.29
C ILE A 343 -1.23 1.67 -3.99
N ASP A 344 -0.79 2.64 -4.77
CA ASP A 344 0.46 2.60 -5.53
C ASP A 344 1.50 3.47 -4.84
N LEU A 345 2.61 2.85 -4.45
CA LEU A 345 3.79 3.50 -3.87
C LEU A 345 4.87 3.58 -4.95
N GLU A 346 5.15 4.78 -5.42
CA GLU A 346 6.18 5.11 -6.40
C GLU A 346 7.43 5.63 -5.70
N PHE A 347 8.57 5.05 -6.05
CA PHE A 347 9.90 5.40 -5.56
C PHE A 347 10.70 5.95 -6.72
N ASN A 348 11.10 7.21 -6.62
CA ASN A 348 11.90 7.88 -7.63
C ASN A 348 13.25 8.27 -7.05
N ALA A 349 14.31 7.61 -7.51
CA ALA A 349 15.68 7.93 -7.12
C ALA A 349 16.50 8.33 -8.35
N SER A 350 17.37 9.33 -8.20
CA SER A 350 18.40 9.62 -9.21
C SER A 350 19.61 8.72 -8.97
N ARG A 351 20.15 8.11 -10.02
CA ARG A 351 21.36 7.28 -9.91
C ARG A 351 22.59 8.05 -9.43
N GLU A 352 22.63 9.37 -9.62
CA GLU A 352 23.70 10.24 -9.10
C GLU A 352 23.75 10.30 -7.56
N HIS A 353 22.64 9.94 -6.91
CA HIS A 353 22.49 9.90 -5.45
C HIS A 353 22.68 8.49 -4.89
N MET A 354 23.14 7.54 -5.71
CA MET A 354 23.48 6.20 -5.26
C MET A 354 24.90 6.10 -4.77
N LYS A 355 25.07 5.39 -3.64
CA LYS A 355 26.37 5.08 -3.06
C LYS A 355 26.39 3.63 -2.62
N LEU A 356 27.57 3.02 -2.57
CA LEU A 356 27.71 1.80 -1.80
C LEU A 356 27.35 2.07 -0.34
N SER A 357 26.71 1.09 0.29
CA SER A 357 26.35 1.15 1.71
C SER A 357 27.57 1.41 2.58
N GLN A 358 27.36 2.15 3.66
CA GLN A 358 28.42 2.46 4.62
C GLN A 358 28.98 1.20 5.26
N GLY A 359 28.16 0.16 5.49
CA GLY A 359 28.62 -1.13 5.98
C GLY A 359 29.66 -1.78 5.06
N ILE A 360 29.42 -1.78 3.74
CA ILE A 360 30.37 -2.31 2.75
C ILE A 360 31.60 -1.43 2.63
N LEU A 361 31.43 -0.10 2.54
CA LEU A 361 32.56 0.82 2.45
C LEU A 361 33.48 0.70 3.67
N HIS A 362 32.92 0.64 4.87
CA HIS A 362 33.71 0.49 6.09
C HIS A 362 34.51 -0.81 6.12
N SER A 363 33.92 -1.91 5.63
CA SER A 363 34.52 -3.25 5.71
C SER A 363 35.52 -3.50 4.58
N TRP A 364 35.19 -3.07 3.36
CA TRP A 364 35.86 -3.49 2.13
C TRP A 364 36.58 -2.37 1.38
N SER A 365 36.34 -1.10 1.72
CA SER A 365 36.96 0.03 1.03
C SER A 365 37.96 0.78 1.90
N TYR A 366 39.10 1.14 1.31
CA TYR A 366 39.98 2.16 1.84
C TYR A 366 39.81 3.44 1.01
N GLU A 367 39.14 4.43 1.58
CA GLU A 367 38.81 5.74 0.96
C GLU A 367 39.78 6.86 1.39
N GLY A 368 40.92 6.51 1.99
CA GLY A 368 41.92 7.48 2.46
C GLY A 368 42.89 7.94 1.37
N GLU A 369 43.98 8.58 1.77
CA GLU A 369 44.98 9.10 0.83
C GLU A 369 45.73 7.98 0.07
N ALA A 370 45.94 8.18 -1.24
CA ALA A 370 46.74 7.33 -2.12
C ALA A 370 48.18 7.10 -1.59
N SER A 371 48.73 8.08 -0.85
CA SER A 371 50.06 8.05 -0.25
C SER A 371 50.26 6.94 0.79
N GLN A 372 49.16 6.31 1.25
CA GLN A 372 49.22 5.22 2.23
C GLN A 372 49.19 3.82 1.58
N LEU A 373 48.96 3.72 0.27
CA LEU A 373 48.83 2.43 -0.43
C LEU A 373 50.13 1.63 -0.51
N ASP A 374 51.28 2.30 -0.45
CA ASP A 374 52.58 1.64 -0.35
C ASP A 374 53.01 1.39 1.10
N GLN A 375 52.22 1.81 2.09
CA GLN A 375 52.52 1.56 3.49
C GLN A 375 52.10 0.14 3.87
N PRO A 376 52.94 -0.58 4.63
CA PRO A 376 52.66 -1.95 5.08
C PRO A 376 51.67 -1.96 6.25
N ASN A 377 50.46 -1.42 6.04
CA ASN A 377 49.42 -1.29 7.05
C ASN A 377 48.22 -2.18 6.70
N ALA A 378 47.86 -3.11 7.60
CA ALA A 378 46.73 -4.02 7.39
C ALA A 378 45.41 -3.29 7.13
N ALA A 379 45.14 -2.18 7.85
CA ALA A 379 43.91 -1.41 7.67
C ALA A 379 43.73 -0.80 6.27
N VAL A 380 44.84 -0.69 5.52
CA VAL A 380 44.88 -0.24 4.11
C VAL A 380 44.89 -1.44 3.18
N GLN A 381 45.81 -2.39 3.41
CA GLN A 381 46.07 -3.49 2.47
C GLN A 381 44.92 -4.51 2.41
N GLU A 382 44.18 -4.72 3.50
CA GLU A 382 43.05 -5.65 3.54
C GLU A 382 41.79 -5.13 2.82
N LYS A 383 41.84 -3.92 2.26
CA LYS A 383 40.68 -3.28 1.61
C LYS A 383 41.00 -2.89 0.17
N VAL A 384 39.97 -2.88 -0.68
CA VAL A 384 40.07 -2.36 -2.05
C VAL A 384 40.15 -0.84 -1.97
N TYR A 385 41.15 -0.25 -2.63
CA TYR A 385 41.29 1.20 -2.65
C TYR A 385 40.14 1.84 -3.45
N GLN A 386 39.44 2.80 -2.84
CA GLN A 386 38.37 3.58 -3.46
C GLN A 386 37.29 2.73 -4.16
N LEU A 387 36.84 1.65 -3.50
CA LEU A 387 35.76 0.80 -4.00
C LEU A 387 34.46 1.57 -4.25
N GLY A 388 34.18 2.59 -3.42
CA GLY A 388 33.01 3.46 -3.59
C GLY A 388 33.03 4.20 -4.92
N GLU A 389 34.14 4.86 -5.24
CA GLU A 389 34.32 5.56 -6.51
C GLU A 389 34.36 4.58 -7.69
N LEU A 390 35.03 3.44 -7.53
CA LEU A 390 35.08 2.38 -8.55
C LEU A 390 33.68 1.92 -8.97
N VAL A 391 32.82 1.61 -8.00
CA VAL A 391 31.44 1.18 -8.29
C VAL A 391 30.61 2.32 -8.86
N LYS A 392 30.74 3.54 -8.31
CA LYS A 392 30.05 4.74 -8.79
C LYS A 392 30.38 5.03 -10.26
N SER A 393 31.65 4.88 -10.66
CA SER A 393 32.09 5.02 -12.05
C SER A 393 31.54 3.96 -13.01
N MET A 394 31.00 2.85 -12.51
CA MET A 394 30.32 1.81 -13.31
C MET A 394 28.81 2.01 -13.39
N LEU A 395 28.24 2.94 -12.61
CA LEU A 395 26.83 3.29 -12.70
C LEU A 395 26.59 4.24 -13.89
N PRO A 396 25.48 4.10 -14.63
CA PRO A 396 25.15 4.95 -15.77
C PRO A 396 24.74 6.35 -15.29
N GLU A 397 25.24 7.36 -16.00
CA GLU A 397 25.12 8.77 -15.62
C GLU A 397 23.69 9.35 -15.67
N LYS A 398 22.72 8.70 -16.34
CA LYS A 398 21.43 9.31 -16.68
C LYS A 398 20.26 8.33 -16.65
N THR A 399 19.94 7.78 -15.49
CA THR A 399 18.73 6.96 -15.37
C THR A 399 18.09 7.18 -14.01
N ALA A 400 16.79 7.48 -13.99
CA ALA A 400 16.01 7.46 -12.76
C ALA A 400 15.63 6.01 -12.46
N ILE A 401 15.77 5.60 -11.21
CA ILE A 401 15.18 4.34 -10.73
C ILE A 401 13.74 4.67 -10.37
N GLN A 402 12.81 4.01 -11.04
CA GLN A 402 11.38 4.09 -10.75
C GLN A 402 10.91 2.70 -10.32
N LYS A 403 10.54 2.56 -9.05
CA LYS A 403 9.93 1.32 -8.55
C LYS A 403 8.49 1.60 -8.13
N LEU A 404 7.59 0.72 -8.55
CA LEU A 404 6.18 0.77 -8.20
C LEU A 404 5.85 -0.45 -7.33
N HIS A 405 5.21 -0.20 -6.18
CA HIS A 405 4.66 -1.24 -5.32
C HIS A 405 3.18 -1.00 -5.09
N SER A 406 2.36 -2.00 -5.43
CA SER A 406 0.91 -1.91 -5.37
C SER A 406 0.37 -2.75 -4.22
N VAL A 407 -0.42 -2.13 -3.34
CA VAL A 407 -1.07 -2.76 -2.19
C VAL A 407 -2.58 -2.73 -2.39
N PRO A 408 -3.29 -3.87 -2.44
CA PRO A 408 -4.73 -3.87 -2.47
C PRO A 408 -5.32 -3.22 -1.21
N VAL A 409 -6.33 -2.35 -1.36
CA VAL A 409 -6.99 -1.64 -0.26
C VAL A 409 -8.49 -1.88 -0.26
N THR A 410 -9.09 -2.00 0.93
CA THR A 410 -10.53 -2.05 1.15
C THR A 410 -10.93 -0.98 2.16
N LEU A 411 -11.85 -0.11 1.77
CA LEU A 411 -12.42 0.96 2.59
C LEU A 411 -13.83 0.56 3.05
N GLU A 412 -14.04 0.35 4.36
CA GLU A 412 -15.36 0.09 4.96
C GLU A 412 -16.00 1.41 5.41
N LEU A 413 -17.02 1.83 4.67
CA LEU A 413 -17.86 2.99 4.95
C LEU A 413 -19.10 2.59 5.76
N ARG A 414 -19.35 3.32 6.85
CA ARG A 414 -20.54 3.19 7.69
C ARG A 414 -21.62 4.19 7.31
N TYR A 415 -22.85 3.71 7.31
CA TYR A 415 -24.02 4.53 7.06
C TYR A 415 -24.39 5.36 8.29
N PRO A 416 -24.72 6.65 8.13
CA PRO A 416 -25.29 7.44 9.23
C PRO A 416 -26.72 6.96 9.50
N VAL A 417 -26.90 6.18 10.57
CA VAL A 417 -28.21 5.58 10.93
C VAL A 417 -29.19 6.61 11.52
N GLY A 418 -28.67 7.74 12.04
CA GLY A 418 -29.44 8.76 12.76
C GLY A 418 -30.66 9.31 11.99
N PRO A 419 -30.52 9.83 10.76
CA PRO A 419 -31.63 10.38 10.00
C PRO A 419 -32.77 9.39 9.72
N ILE A 420 -32.47 8.12 9.51
CA ILE A 420 -33.49 7.10 9.23
C ILE A 420 -34.18 6.66 10.52
N LEU A 421 -33.45 6.55 11.63
CA LEU A 421 -34.06 6.34 12.95
C LEU A 421 -35.03 7.46 13.31
N THR A 422 -34.73 8.72 12.98
CA THR A 422 -35.66 9.83 13.20
C THR A 422 -36.93 9.73 12.35
N VAL A 423 -36.82 9.26 11.11
CA VAL A 423 -37.99 9.04 10.24
C VAL A 423 -38.86 7.89 10.77
N ILE A 424 -38.24 6.78 11.18
CA ILE A 424 -38.97 5.63 11.77
C ILE A 424 -39.66 6.05 13.08
N LEU A 425 -38.98 6.79 13.94
CA LEU A 425 -39.55 7.27 15.20
C LEU A 425 -40.73 8.23 14.94
N ALA A 426 -40.60 9.15 13.98
CA ALA A 426 -41.69 10.05 13.60
C ALA A 426 -42.91 9.29 13.07
N ALA A 427 -42.70 8.24 12.26
CA ALA A 427 -43.78 7.38 11.78
C ALA A 427 -44.48 6.63 12.93
N LEU A 428 -43.72 6.09 13.88
CA LEU A 428 -44.28 5.42 15.06
C LEU A 428 -45.09 6.38 15.95
N LEU A 429 -44.59 7.62 16.14
CA LEU A 429 -45.32 8.65 16.87
C LEU A 429 -46.61 9.06 16.17
N LEU A 430 -46.59 9.18 14.83
CA LEU A 430 -47.78 9.48 14.05
C LEU A 430 -48.83 8.36 14.16
N ILE A 431 -48.40 7.09 14.06
CA ILE A 431 -49.28 5.92 14.24
C ILE A 431 -49.87 5.92 15.66
N GLY A 432 -49.04 6.15 16.68
CA GLY A 432 -49.48 6.25 18.07
C GLY A 432 -50.50 7.38 18.28
N PHE A 433 -50.27 8.55 17.68
CA PHE A 433 -51.19 9.68 17.72
C PHE A 433 -52.52 9.36 17.03
N LEU A 434 -52.50 8.75 15.85
CA LEU A 434 -53.71 8.33 15.14
C LEU A 434 -54.53 7.31 15.94
N TYR A 435 -53.85 6.34 16.57
CA TYR A 435 -54.49 5.36 17.45
C TYR A 435 -55.13 6.02 18.68
N TRP A 436 -54.40 6.94 19.33
CA TRP A 436 -54.93 7.73 20.45
C TRP A 436 -56.16 8.57 20.03
N LEU A 437 -56.11 9.21 18.86
CA LEU A 437 -57.22 10.01 18.34
C LEU A 437 -58.46 9.15 18.07
N LEU A 438 -58.28 7.98 17.44
CA LEU A 438 -59.35 7.03 17.17
C LEU A 438 -60.02 6.54 18.46
N THR A 439 -59.22 6.19 19.46
CA THR A 439 -59.74 5.75 20.77
C THR A 439 -60.46 6.89 21.51
N ARG A 440 -59.98 8.14 21.42
CA ARG A 440 -60.66 9.34 21.98
C ARG A 440 -62.02 9.61 21.34
N ILE A 441 -62.15 9.41 20.03
CA ILE A 441 -63.41 9.63 19.30
C ILE A 441 -64.44 8.52 19.59
N GLN A 442 -63.98 7.32 19.94
CA GLN A 442 -64.85 6.19 20.30
C GLN A 442 -65.34 6.21 21.76
N GLN A 443 -64.76 7.03 22.65
CA GLN A 443 -65.25 7.16 24.02
C GLN A 443 -66.65 7.81 24.03
N GLY A 444 -67.67 7.05 24.44
CA GLY A 444 -69.05 7.50 24.51
C GLY A 444 -69.22 8.71 25.43
N LYS A 445 -70.05 9.66 25.02
CA LYS A 445 -70.42 10.84 25.81
C LYS A 445 -71.78 10.62 26.48
N GLU A 446 -71.91 11.08 27.71
CA GLU A 446 -73.17 11.09 28.47
C GLU A 446 -73.98 12.33 28.10
N TYR A 447 -75.22 12.12 27.68
CA TYR A 447 -76.22 13.13 27.35
C TYR A 447 -77.46 12.92 28.22
N ILE A 448 -78.27 13.96 28.37
CA ILE A 448 -79.54 13.97 29.07
C ILE A 448 -80.61 14.37 28.06
N LEU A 449 -81.68 13.57 27.97
CA LEU A 449 -82.92 13.93 27.31
C LEU A 449 -83.90 14.38 28.37
N GLU A 450 -84.28 15.66 28.34
CA GLU A 450 -85.25 16.25 29.26
C GLU A 450 -86.60 16.40 28.52
N ASP A 451 -87.68 15.84 29.05
CA ASP A 451 -89.02 16.01 28.48
C ASP A 451 -89.69 17.33 28.90
N ASP A 452 -90.85 17.67 28.31
CA ASP A 452 -91.63 18.88 28.62
C ASP A 452 -92.13 18.96 30.07
N MET A 453 -92.11 17.84 30.81
CA MET A 453 -92.49 17.75 32.21
C MET A 453 -91.28 17.87 33.16
N GLY A 454 -90.07 18.01 32.61
CA GLY A 454 -88.81 18.13 33.35
C GLY A 454 -88.20 16.79 33.78
N HIS A 455 -88.63 15.66 33.23
CA HIS A 455 -88.00 14.37 33.51
C HIS A 455 -86.73 14.18 32.68
N GLU A 456 -85.63 13.89 33.36
CA GLU A 456 -84.33 13.66 32.76
C GLU A 456 -84.06 12.17 32.53
N THR A 457 -83.74 11.79 31.29
CA THR A 457 -83.31 10.43 30.92
C THR A 457 -81.84 10.46 30.48
N PRO A 458 -80.92 9.77 31.18
CA PRO A 458 -79.52 9.72 30.79
C PRO A 458 -79.31 8.78 29.58
N VAL A 459 -78.46 9.21 28.65
CA VAL A 459 -78.15 8.53 27.39
C VAL A 459 -76.65 8.56 27.14
N ALA A 460 -76.00 7.40 27.11
CA ALA A 460 -74.60 7.29 26.70
C ALA A 460 -74.49 6.92 25.22
N LEU A 461 -73.85 7.76 24.41
CA LEU A 461 -73.68 7.53 22.98
C LEU A 461 -72.22 7.78 22.55
N GLY A 462 -71.58 6.74 22.00
CA GLY A 462 -70.34 6.82 21.21
C GLY A 462 -70.61 7.04 19.72
N LEU A 463 -69.55 7.29 18.95
CA LEU A 463 -69.67 7.52 17.51
C LEU A 463 -70.27 6.28 16.83
N GLY A 464 -71.44 6.44 16.22
CA GLY A 464 -72.17 5.35 15.55
C GLY A 464 -73.17 4.61 16.44
N ASP A 465 -73.20 4.86 17.74
CA ASP A 465 -74.19 4.28 18.65
C ASP A 465 -75.59 4.85 18.38
N LYS A 466 -76.61 4.04 18.70
CA LYS A 466 -78.02 4.41 18.55
C LYS A 466 -78.75 4.30 19.88
N TYR A 467 -79.49 5.35 20.23
CA TYR A 467 -80.42 5.35 21.36
C TYR A 467 -81.85 5.33 20.83
N ARG A 468 -82.74 4.60 21.51
CA ARG A 468 -84.16 4.48 21.15
C ARG A 468 -85.02 4.90 22.35
N HIS A 469 -85.99 5.78 22.11
CA HIS A 469 -86.96 6.23 23.09
C HIS A 469 -88.35 5.69 22.74
N ASP A 470 -89.06 5.15 23.72
CA ASP A 470 -90.33 4.43 23.56
C ASP A 470 -91.44 5.02 24.45
N PHE A 471 -92.72 4.87 24.06
CA PHE A 471 -93.91 5.38 24.80
C PHE A 471 -94.26 4.60 26.09
N GLY A 472 -93.39 3.72 26.57
CA GLY A 472 -93.69 2.81 27.68
C GLY A 472 -94.58 1.61 27.34
N ASN A 473 -95.28 1.62 26.20
CA ASN A 473 -96.00 0.48 25.63
C ASN A 473 -95.12 -0.41 24.70
N GLY A 474 -93.84 -0.03 24.50
CA GLY A 474 -92.87 -0.71 23.64
C GLY A 474 -92.78 -0.17 22.20
N GLU A 475 -93.62 0.79 21.82
CA GLU A 475 -93.56 1.45 20.51
C GLU A 475 -92.55 2.61 20.53
N SER A 476 -91.76 2.73 19.45
CA SER A 476 -90.71 3.75 19.35
C SER A 476 -91.27 5.11 18.99
N LEU A 477 -90.94 6.08 19.83
CA LEU A 477 -91.26 7.48 19.64
C LEU A 477 -90.20 8.16 18.77
N PHE A 478 -88.91 7.94 19.06
CA PHE A 478 -87.80 8.28 18.16
C PHE A 478 -86.52 7.50 18.48
N SER A 479 -85.53 7.59 17.59
CA SER A 479 -84.16 7.15 17.85
C SER A 479 -83.12 8.22 17.47
N LEU A 480 -82.00 8.23 18.18
CA LEU A 480 -80.86 9.13 18.01
C LEU A 480 -79.62 8.35 17.61
N SER A 481 -78.89 8.82 16.60
CA SER A 481 -77.55 8.29 16.24
C SER A 481 -76.50 9.40 16.35
N TYR A 482 -75.41 9.17 17.10
CA TYR A 482 -74.37 10.19 17.29
C TYR A 482 -73.28 10.11 16.20
N TRP A 483 -72.97 11.26 15.58
CA TRP A 483 -72.00 11.37 14.48
C TRP A 483 -70.78 12.25 14.82
N GLY A 484 -70.44 12.38 16.11
CA GLY A 484 -69.29 13.15 16.57
C GLY A 484 -69.55 14.65 16.72
N LEU A 485 -70.31 15.26 15.81
CA LEU A 485 -70.63 16.70 15.85
C LEU A 485 -72.12 17.01 16.12
N GLY A 486 -72.98 15.99 16.12
CA GLY A 486 -74.42 16.13 16.36
C GLY A 486 -75.13 14.78 16.26
N PHE A 487 -76.46 14.82 16.34
CA PHE A 487 -77.33 13.67 16.44
C PHE A 487 -78.29 13.62 15.26
N TRP A 488 -78.40 12.44 14.66
CA TRP A 488 -79.41 12.16 13.66
C TRP A 488 -80.65 11.58 14.33
N VAL A 489 -81.79 12.26 14.18
CA VAL A 489 -83.09 11.87 14.74
C VAL A 489 -83.91 11.13 13.69
N THR A 490 -84.46 9.97 14.05
CA THR A 490 -85.46 9.27 13.23
C THR A 490 -86.69 8.95 14.06
N THR A 491 -87.88 9.12 13.49
CA THR A 491 -89.15 8.88 14.16
C THR A 491 -90.16 8.36 13.13
N PRO A 492 -91.10 7.48 13.53
CA PRO A 492 -92.23 7.09 12.68
C PRO A 492 -93.32 8.18 12.60
N PHE A 493 -93.26 9.23 13.43
CA PHE A 493 -94.22 10.34 13.49
C PHE A 493 -93.73 11.57 12.71
N GLN A 494 -94.52 12.66 12.71
CA GLN A 494 -94.11 13.90 12.05
C GLN A 494 -93.10 14.67 12.90
N LEU A 495 -91.83 14.67 12.46
CA LEU A 495 -90.78 15.48 13.07
C LEU A 495 -90.97 16.96 12.69
N ARG A 496 -91.15 17.81 13.71
CA ARG A 496 -91.25 19.28 13.59
C ARG A 496 -89.90 19.99 13.77
N SER A 497 -88.90 19.30 14.33
CA SER A 497 -87.51 19.76 14.40
C SER A 497 -86.68 19.31 13.19
N SER A 498 -85.43 19.78 13.09
CA SER A 498 -84.46 19.27 12.11
C SER A 498 -84.17 17.78 12.35
N ARG A 499 -83.89 17.02 11.28
CA ARG A 499 -83.41 15.63 11.37
C ARG A 499 -82.01 15.52 11.95
N PHE A 500 -81.20 16.57 11.83
CA PHE A 500 -79.90 16.66 12.47
C PHE A 500 -79.93 17.75 13.52
N ILE A 501 -79.65 17.39 14.77
CA ILE A 501 -79.68 18.29 15.91
C ILE A 501 -78.34 18.31 16.64
N SER A 502 -78.00 19.45 17.23
CA SER A 502 -76.84 19.59 18.11
C SER A 502 -77.25 19.56 19.58
N ASN A 503 -76.25 19.51 20.47
CA ASN A 503 -76.44 19.76 21.90
C ASN A 503 -77.22 21.08 22.12
N GLY A 504 -78.20 21.06 23.02
CA GLY A 504 -79.06 22.19 23.38
C GLY A 504 -80.33 22.33 22.55
N GLN A 505 -80.47 21.61 21.43
CA GLN A 505 -81.64 21.68 20.55
C GLN A 505 -82.75 20.72 20.99
N ALA A 506 -83.99 21.11 20.70
CA ALA A 506 -85.17 20.31 21.00
C ALA A 506 -85.55 19.38 19.83
N ILE A 507 -85.88 18.15 20.17
CA ILE A 507 -86.58 17.19 19.33
C ILE A 507 -88.06 17.49 19.51
N ARG A 508 -88.77 17.82 18.43
CA ARG A 508 -90.21 18.10 18.48
C ARG A 508 -90.94 17.17 17.55
N ILE A 509 -91.86 16.39 18.07
CA ILE A 509 -92.59 15.36 17.34
C ILE A 509 -94.08 15.59 17.54
N SER A 510 -94.85 15.59 16.46
CA SER A 510 -96.30 15.66 16.52
C SER A 510 -96.91 14.36 15.98
N ASP A 511 -97.88 13.82 16.70
CA ASP A 511 -98.70 12.70 16.22
C ASP A 511 -99.79 13.25 15.28
N PRO A 512 -99.80 12.87 13.99
CA PRO A 512 -100.78 13.39 13.03
C PRO A 512 -102.21 12.91 13.29
N ASP A 513 -102.41 11.79 14.00
CA ASP A 513 -103.71 11.17 14.20
C ASP A 513 -104.41 11.72 15.46
N THR A 514 -103.67 11.98 16.53
CA THR A 514 -104.22 12.54 17.79
C THR A 514 -104.04 14.04 17.91
N GLY A 515 -103.07 14.62 17.20
CA GLY A 515 -102.69 16.03 17.32
C GLY A 515 -101.80 16.34 18.53
N ASP A 516 -101.36 15.32 19.27
CA ASP A 516 -100.49 15.50 20.43
C ASP A 516 -99.08 15.92 20.00
N GLU A 517 -98.48 16.84 20.74
CA GLU A 517 -97.09 17.29 20.54
C GLU A 517 -96.23 16.86 21.72
N TYR A 518 -95.06 16.32 21.40
CA TYR A 518 -94.07 15.88 22.37
C TYR A 518 -92.73 16.55 22.08
N ASN A 519 -92.12 17.17 23.09
CA ASN A 519 -90.80 17.76 22.97
C ASN A 519 -89.81 17.20 23.98
N TRP A 520 -88.57 17.04 23.52
CA TRP A 520 -87.43 16.71 24.36
C TRP A 520 -86.28 17.64 24.07
N GLN A 521 -85.62 18.12 25.10
CA GLN A 521 -84.38 18.86 24.94
C GLN A 521 -83.20 17.93 25.19
N LEU A 522 -82.31 17.85 24.19
CA LEU A 522 -81.07 17.12 24.32
C LEU A 522 -80.00 18.03 24.88
N ARG A 523 -79.42 17.67 26.03
CA ARG A 523 -78.32 18.40 26.67
C ARG A 523 -77.16 17.45 26.98
N GLU A 524 -75.93 17.92 26.92
CA GLU A 524 -74.78 17.15 27.42
C GLU A 524 -74.89 17.04 28.94
N ALA A 525 -74.65 15.85 29.49
CA ALA A 525 -74.69 15.63 30.93
C ALA A 525 -73.53 16.42 31.56
N ILE A 526 -73.83 17.63 32.04
CA ILE A 526 -72.83 18.40 32.80
C ILE A 526 -72.71 17.69 34.14
N ARG A 527 -71.67 16.85 34.29
CA ARG A 527 -71.20 16.48 35.64
C ARG A 527 -70.85 17.79 36.32
N LYS A 528 -71.66 18.21 37.31
CA LYS A 528 -71.19 19.20 38.28
C LYS A 528 -69.87 18.64 38.83
N PRO A 529 -68.76 19.37 38.81
CA PRO A 529 -67.60 18.95 39.59
C PRO A 529 -68.10 18.78 41.03
N VAL A 530 -67.97 17.58 41.55
CA VAL A 530 -68.01 17.40 43.00
C VAL A 530 -66.83 18.21 43.50
N ASP A 531 -67.10 19.31 44.19
CA ASP A 531 -66.11 20.05 44.96
C ASP A 531 -65.66 19.16 46.12
N ASP A 532 -64.87 18.13 45.82
CA ASP A 532 -64.08 17.40 46.81
C ASP A 532 -62.81 18.23 47.05
N TYR A 533 -62.96 19.26 47.87
CA TYR A 533 -61.85 19.86 48.60
C TYR A 533 -62.24 19.99 50.07
N ASP A 534 -62.02 18.90 50.80
CA ASP A 534 -61.94 18.87 52.25
C ASP A 534 -60.48 19.23 52.63
N PRO A 535 -60.21 20.43 53.19
CA PRO A 535 -58.85 20.90 53.45
C PRO A 535 -58.30 20.45 54.82
N ASP A 536 -58.74 19.31 55.36
CA ASP A 536 -58.23 18.76 56.62
C ASP A 536 -57.68 17.33 56.46
N ILE A 537 -56.61 17.17 55.67
CA ILE A 537 -55.67 16.04 55.86
C ILE A 537 -54.23 16.58 55.86
N ASN A 538 -53.69 16.71 57.07
CA ASN A 538 -52.26 16.87 57.35
C ASN A 538 -51.45 15.74 56.69
N TRP A 539 -50.57 16.07 55.74
CA TRP A 539 -49.17 15.63 55.63
C TRP A 539 -48.39 16.61 54.75
#